data_AF-A0A7G1HG83-F1
#
_entry.id   AF-A0A7G1HG83-F1
#
_cell.length_a   1.000
_cell.length_b   1.000
_cell.length_c   1.000
_cell.angle_alpha   90.00
_cell.angle_beta   90.00
_cell.angle_gamma   90.00
#
_symmetry.space_group_name_H-M   'P 1'
#
loop_
_entity.id
_entity.type
_entity.pdbx_description
1 polymer ?
#
loop_
_entity_poly.entity_id
_entity_poly.type
_entity_poly.pdbx_seq_one_letter_code
_entity_poly.pdbx_strand_id
1 'polypeptide(L)' 'MTLFSEYTDAELAALPDTIEPLTMLELRSVLLALDGDSFPPRSMYTKGLVSATEKLERMLDEVRARLVRERYHRPAPVGD' A
#
# COMPACT_ATOMS: atom_id res chain seq x y z
N MET A 1 13.92 5.59 1.78
CA MET A 1 12.56 5.39 1.24
C MET A 1 12.65 5.47 -0.27
N THR A 2 12.25 4.42 -0.97
CA THR A 2 12.20 4.34 -2.44
C THR A 2 11.10 5.28 -2.95
N LEU A 3 11.42 6.21 -3.85
CA LEU A 3 10.41 7.11 -4.42
C LEU A 3 9.55 6.35 -5.45
N PHE A 4 8.27 6.69 -5.57
CA PHE A 4 7.38 6.04 -6.55
C PHE A 4 7.87 6.17 -8.01
N SER A 5 8.68 7.20 -8.31
CA SER A 5 9.34 7.41 -9.60
C SER A 5 10.38 6.35 -9.97
N GLU A 6 10.77 5.48 -9.03
CA GLU A 6 11.74 4.40 -9.23
C GLU A 6 11.08 3.07 -9.65
N TYR A 7 9.75 3.05 -9.78
CA TYR A 7 8.99 1.90 -10.28
C TYR A 7 8.57 2.11 -11.74
N THR A 8 8.63 1.06 -12.53
CA THR A 8 8.04 1.00 -13.86
C THR A 8 6.51 0.91 -13.78
N ASP A 9 5.81 1.25 -14.86
CA ASP A 9 4.33 1.15 -14.90
C ASP A 9 3.81 -0.26 -14.54
N ALA A 10 4.53 -1.31 -14.97
CA ALA A 10 4.19 -2.69 -14.63
C ALA A 10 4.34 -2.98 -13.12
N GLU A 11 5.35 -2.40 -12.47
CA GLU A 11 5.57 -2.54 -11.04
C GLU A 11 4.55 -1.72 -10.23
N LEU A 12 4.13 -0.55 -10.73
CA LEU A 12 3.07 0.25 -10.13
C LEU A 12 1.70 -0.44 -10.24
N ALA A 13 1.49 -1.25 -11.27
CA ALA A 13 0.28 -2.06 -11.44
C ALA A 13 0.29 -3.38 -10.65
N ALA A 14 1.39 -3.70 -9.94
CA ALA A 14 1.52 -4.93 -9.22
C ALA A 14 0.56 -4.99 -8.00
N LEU A 15 -0.13 -6.11 -7.86
CA LEU A 15 -1.03 -6.37 -6.74
C LEU A 15 -0.31 -7.13 -5.63
N PRO A 16 -0.67 -6.93 -4.34
CA PRO A 16 -0.24 -7.84 -3.28
C PRO A 16 -0.81 -9.24 -3.55
N ASP A 17 -0.08 -10.27 -3.15
CA ASP A 17 -0.56 -11.66 -3.14
C ASP A 17 -1.61 -11.86 -2.03
N THR A 18 -1.45 -11.16 -0.91
CA THR A 18 -2.43 -11.15 0.19
C THR A 18 -3.31 -9.91 0.16
N ILE A 19 -4.63 -10.11 0.02
CA ILE A 19 -5.62 -9.02 0.09
C ILE A 19 -6.28 -9.00 1.46
N GLU A 20 -6.02 -7.97 2.25
CA GLU A 20 -6.72 -7.70 3.51
C GLU A 20 -7.97 -6.83 3.26
N PRO A 21 -9.20 -7.33 3.49
CA PRO A 21 -10.40 -6.53 3.27
C PRO A 21 -10.51 -5.40 4.30
N LEU A 22 -10.97 -4.24 3.83
CA LEU A 22 -11.38 -3.14 4.67
C LEU A 22 -12.86 -3.30 5.08
N THR A 23 -13.13 -3.08 6.36
CA THR A 23 -14.48 -2.98 6.91
C THR A 23 -15.16 -1.68 6.45
N MET A 24 -16.49 -1.61 6.60
CA MET A 24 -17.25 -0.39 6.28
C MET A 24 -16.74 0.84 7.05
N LEU A 25 -16.37 0.67 8.32
CA LEU A 25 -15.83 1.77 9.14
C LEU A 25 -14.49 2.26 8.58
N GLU A 26 -13.58 1.34 8.25
CA GLU A 26 -12.27 1.65 7.67
C GLU A 26 -12.43 2.38 6.32
N LEU A 27 -13.31 1.88 5.44
CA LEU A 27 -13.61 2.53 4.16
C LEU A 27 -14.14 3.95 4.36
N ARG A 28 -15.12 4.14 5.27
CA ARG A 28 -15.69 5.46 5.53
C ARG A 28 -14.66 6.41 6.13
N SER A 29 -13.83 5.93 7.05
CA SER A 29 -12.73 6.69 7.64
C SER A 29 -11.74 7.20 6.59
N VAL A 30 -11.34 6.36 5.64
CA VAL A 30 -10.44 6.74 4.55
C VAL A 30 -11.06 7.80 3.65
N LEU A 31 -12.32 7.61 3.22
CA LEU A 31 -13.00 8.59 2.35
C LEU A 31 -13.11 9.97 3.00
N LEU A 32 -13.51 10.03 4.27
CA LEU A 32 -13.60 11.29 5.02
C LEU A 32 -12.23 11.96 5.17
N ALA A 33 -11.18 11.18 5.47
CA ALA A 33 -9.82 11.73 5.57
C ALA A 33 -9.30 12.27 4.23
N LEU A 34 -9.63 11.63 3.10
CA LEU A 34 -9.29 12.12 1.76
C LEU A 34 -10.04 13.41 1.40
N ASP A 35 -11.25 13.59 1.92
CA ASP A 35 -12.04 14.83 1.78
C ASP A 35 -11.51 15.97 2.70
N GLY A 36 -10.47 15.70 3.50
CA GLY A 36 -9.83 16.68 4.38
C GLY A 36 -10.40 16.73 5.80
N ASP A 37 -11.29 15.81 6.18
CA ASP A 37 -11.84 15.77 7.53
C ASP A 37 -10.75 15.40 8.55
N SER A 38 -10.83 16.06 9.71
CA SER A 38 -10.01 15.72 10.88
C SER A 38 -10.89 15.12 11.98
N PHE A 39 -10.36 14.11 12.66
CA PHE A 39 -11.11 13.38 13.69
C PHE A 39 -10.55 13.64 15.09
N PRO A 40 -11.42 13.80 16.10
CA PRO A 40 -10.97 13.85 17.48
C PRO A 40 -10.17 12.60 17.86
N PRO A 41 -9.12 12.72 18.70
CA PRO A 41 -8.40 11.57 19.22
C PRO A 41 -9.36 10.53 19.82
N ARG A 42 -9.11 9.25 19.54
CA ARG A 42 -9.91 8.10 20.00
C ARG A 42 -11.32 7.96 19.43
N SER A 43 -11.72 8.81 18.47
CA SER A 43 -12.98 8.61 17.75
C SER A 43 -13.01 7.28 17.00
N MET A 44 -14.20 6.78 16.68
CA MET A 44 -14.33 5.56 15.85
C MET A 44 -13.66 5.75 14.48
N TYR A 45 -13.70 6.96 13.92
CA TYR A 45 -13.09 7.25 12.63
C TYR A 45 -11.56 7.28 12.69
N THR A 46 -10.97 7.79 13.80
CA THR A 46 -9.53 7.70 14.04
C THR A 46 -9.07 6.25 14.14
N LYS A 47 -9.80 5.41 14.88
CA LYS A 47 -9.48 3.98 15.01
C LYS A 47 -9.59 3.26 13.66
N GLY A 48 -10.67 3.53 12.92
CA GLY A 48 -10.88 3.00 11.57
C GLY A 48 -9.79 3.44 10.60
N LEU A 49 -9.37 4.71 10.64
CA LEU A 49 -8.32 5.22 9.77
C LEU A 49 -6.98 4.56 10.08
N VAL A 50 -6.59 4.47 11.37
CA VAL A 50 -5.34 3.80 11.78
C VAL A 50 -5.33 2.34 11.33
N SER A 51 -6.41 1.60 11.60
CA SER A 51 -6.54 0.19 11.19
C SER A 51 -6.46 0.03 9.66
N ALA A 52 -7.12 0.91 8.90
CA ALA A 52 -7.07 0.91 7.45
C ALA A 52 -5.64 1.18 6.93
N THR A 53 -4.97 2.20 7.47
CA THR A 53 -3.60 2.54 7.11
C THR A 53 -2.65 1.38 7.37
N GLU A 54 -2.73 0.73 8.53
CA GLU A 54 -1.88 -0.42 8.85
C GLU A 54 -2.08 -1.59 7.87
N LYS A 55 -3.32 -1.87 7.44
CA LYS A 55 -3.62 -2.90 6.43
C LYS A 55 -3.03 -2.54 5.07
N LEU A 56 -3.23 -1.29 4.64
CA LEU A 56 -2.71 -0.79 3.37
C LEU A 56 -1.17 -0.80 3.35
N GLU A 57 -0.52 -0.42 4.45
CA GLU A 57 0.93 -0.45 4.61
C GLU A 57 1.48 -1.87 4.51
N ARG A 58 0.88 -2.86 5.18
CA ARG A 58 1.29 -4.27 5.06
C ARG A 58 1.20 -4.78 3.63
N MET A 59 0.09 -4.51 2.94
CA MET A 59 -0.07 -4.90 1.54
C MET A 59 0.97 -4.21 0.63
N LEU A 60 1.26 -2.93 0.87
CA LEU A 60 2.27 -2.20 0.12
C LEU A 60 3.69 -2.74 0.36
N ASP A 61 4.01 -3.07 1.61
CA ASP A 61 5.31 -3.64 1.98
C ASP A 61 5.50 -5.04 1.41
N GLU A 62 4.44 -5.84 1.30
CA GLU A 62 4.47 -7.13 0.61
C GLU A 62 4.84 -6.96 -0.87
N VAL A 63 4.15 -6.06 -1.59
CA VAL A 63 4.45 -5.76 -3.00
C VAL A 63 5.90 -5.30 -3.15
N ARG A 64 6.36 -4.38 -2.30
CA ARG A 64 7.74 -3.88 -2.33
C ARG A 64 8.75 -5.01 -2.12
N ALA A 65 8.53 -5.86 -1.12
CA ALA A 65 9.42 -6.98 -0.83
C ALA A 65 9.50 -7.96 -2.01
N ARG A 66 8.38 -8.25 -2.67
CA ARG A 66 8.33 -9.10 -3.86
C ARG A 66 9.09 -8.47 -5.03
N LEU A 67 8.82 -7.20 -5.35
CA LEU A 67 9.50 -6.49 -6.44
C LEU A 67 11.01 -6.42 -6.24
N VAL A 68 11.47 -6.18 -5.02
CA VAL A 68 12.91 -6.21 -4.69
C VAL A 68 13.50 -7.58 -5.01
N ARG A 69 12.85 -8.68 -4.59
CA ARG A 69 13.32 -10.04 -4.89
C ARG A 69 13.37 -10.31 -6.40
N GLU A 70 12.34 -9.92 -7.14
CA GLU A 70 12.27 -10.08 -8.60
C GLU A 70 13.40 -9.33 -9.31
N ARG A 71 13.72 -8.10 -8.87
CA ARG A 71 14.86 -7.32 -9.40
C ARG A 71 16.19 -8.02 -9.13
N TYR A 72 16.39 -8.61 -7.95
CA TYR A 72 17.60 -9.36 -7.63
C TYR A 72 17.71 -10.69 -8.39
N HIS A 73 16.58 -11.31 -8.75
CA HIS A 73 16.54 -12.62 -9.43
C HIS A 73 16.52 -12.52 -10.95
N ARG A 74 16.38 -11.32 -11.53
CA ARG A 74 16.48 -11.12 -12.97
C ARG A 74 17.96 -11.25 -13.39
N PRO A 75 18.34 -12.27 -14.18
CA PRO A 75 19.70 -12.37 -14.68
C PRO A 75 20.01 -11.13 -15.54
N ALA A 76 21.27 -10.69 -15.52
CA ALA A 76 21.73 -9.62 -16.40
C ALA A 76 21.35 -9.98 -17.85
N PRO A 77 20.87 -9.02 -18.66
CA PRO A 77 20.61 -9.29 -20.06
C PRO A 77 21.94 -9.76 -20.68
N VAL A 78 21.96 -10.99 -21.19
CA VAL A 78 23.03 -11.45 -22.06
C VAL A 78 22.90 -10.60 -23.31
N GLY A 79 23.84 -9.66 -23.50
CA GLY A 79 23.87 -8.83 -24.70
C GLY A 79 24.16 -9.71 -25.92
N ASP A 80 23.38 -9.49 -26.99
CA ASP A 80 23.70 -9.95 -28.35
C ASP A 80 24.83 -9.10 -28.95
#